data_AF-A0A942I141-F1
#
_entry.id   AF-A0A942I141-F1
#
_cell.length_a   1.000
_cell.length_b   1.000
_cell.length_c   1.000
_cell.angle_alpha   90.00
_cell.angle_beta   90.00
_cell.angle_gamma   90.00
#
_symmetry.space_group_name_H-M   'P 1'
#
loop_
_entity.id
_entity.type
_entity.pdbx_description
1 polymer ?
#
loop_
_entity_poly.entity_id
_entity_poly.type
_entity_poly.pdbx_seq_one_letter_code
_entity_poly.pdbx_strand_id
1 'polypeptide(L)'
;MNRGFIAIGYIVVLLVAVVSISFYISARITGNSVARKRTFFKGTLDSLVLSVESSFKSQRSWNRTVTAALNKNSGADLEKCMNDPSFVCPMGEYPLAVYDDEGNVLVDSSSPSNGFDIDFKPCTTFGTTNPGSCFLRYEMTWQPECPATGTCYSPPVVVRGKLVLTPTGVAGAVDLNTDNYERNFRLR
;
A
#
# COMPACT_ATOMS: atom_id res chain seq x y z
N MET A 1 -56.32 -39.93 22.58
CA MET A 1 -55.16 -39.41 23.34
C MET A 1 -53.95 -39.02 22.44
N ASN A 2 -54.13 -38.71 21.14
CA ASN A 2 -53.00 -38.50 20.20
C ASN A 2 -52.77 -37.05 19.73
N ARG A 3 -53.60 -36.09 20.14
CA ARG A 3 -53.49 -34.69 19.65
C ARG A 3 -52.29 -33.93 20.23
N GLY A 4 -51.82 -34.28 21.43
CA GLY A 4 -50.67 -33.63 22.08
C GLY A 4 -49.33 -33.97 21.41
N PHE A 5 -49.13 -35.21 20.96
CA PHE A 5 -47.89 -35.63 20.30
C PHE A 5 -47.70 -34.97 18.93
N ILE A 6 -48.78 -34.72 18.20
CA ILE A 6 -48.73 -34.04 16.91
C ILE A 6 -48.27 -32.58 17.09
N ALA A 7 -48.80 -31.87 18.09
CA ALA A 7 -48.44 -30.48 18.36
C ALA A 7 -46.96 -30.31 18.75
N ILE A 8 -46.43 -31.21 19.59
CA ILE A 8 -45.01 -31.18 19.99
C ILE A 8 -44.09 -31.43 18.78
N GLY A 9 -44.46 -32.36 17.88
CA GLY A 9 -43.69 -32.63 16.67
C GLY A 9 -43.53 -31.41 15.77
N TYR A 10 -44.61 -30.64 15.54
CA TYR A 10 -44.56 -29.41 14.74
C TYR A 10 -43.66 -28.33 15.36
N ILE A 11 -43.71 -28.16 16.68
CA ILE A 11 -42.87 -27.17 17.38
C ILE A 11 -41.38 -27.51 17.21
N VAL A 12 -41.00 -28.78 17.36
CA VAL A 12 -39.60 -29.21 17.20
C VAL A 12 -39.11 -28.97 15.76
N VAL A 13 -39.92 -29.30 14.75
CA VAL A 13 -39.55 -29.06 13.34
C VAL A 13 -39.36 -27.57 13.06
N LEU A 14 -40.24 -26.71 13.58
CA LEU A 14 -40.12 -25.27 13.42
C LEU A 14 -38.85 -24.72 14.11
N LEU A 15 -38.52 -25.21 15.31
CA LEU A 15 -37.30 -24.81 16.00
C LEU A 15 -36.04 -25.21 15.24
N VAL A 16 -35.99 -26.44 14.72
CA VAL A 16 -34.86 -26.91 13.89
C VAL A 16 -34.74 -26.08 12.61
N ALA A 17 -35.86 -25.78 11.95
CA ALA A 17 -35.87 -24.96 10.73
C ALA A 17 -35.32 -23.54 11.01
N VAL A 18 -35.79 -22.87 12.07
CA VAL A 18 -35.31 -21.53 12.44
C VAL A 18 -33.82 -21.52 12.74
N VAL A 19 -33.33 -22.47 13.56
CA VAL A 19 -31.89 -22.56 13.89
C VAL A 19 -31.04 -22.79 12.63
N SER A 20 -31.48 -23.68 11.74
CA SER A 20 -30.76 -23.98 10.49
C SER A 20 -30.68 -22.77 9.55
N ILE A 21 -31.77 -22.00 9.40
CA ILE A 21 -31.81 -20.79 8.58
C ILE A 21 -30.93 -19.70 9.19
N SER A 22 -31.00 -19.48 10.51
CA SER A 22 -30.15 -18.51 11.20
C SER A 22 -28.66 -18.84 11.06
N PHE A 23 -28.29 -20.12 11.16
CA PHE A 23 -26.91 -20.55 10.97
C PHE A 23 -26.45 -20.33 9.51
N TYR A 24 -27.28 -20.69 8.53
CA TYR A 24 -26.97 -20.50 7.11
C TYR A 24 -26.76 -19.02 6.75
N ILE A 25 -27.65 -18.13 7.21
CA ILE A 25 -27.53 -16.68 6.98
C ILE A 25 -26.25 -16.14 7.63
N SER A 26 -25.96 -16.53 8.88
CA SER A 26 -24.77 -16.08 9.61
C SER A 26 -23.48 -16.51 8.91
N ALA A 27 -23.40 -17.74 8.43
CA ALA A 27 -22.25 -18.24 7.67
C ALA A 27 -22.04 -17.45 6.36
N ARG A 28 -23.11 -17.12 5.64
CA ARG A 28 -23.06 -16.32 4.40
C ARG A 28 -22.64 -14.88 4.63
N ILE A 29 -23.15 -14.23 5.68
CA ILE A 29 -22.79 -12.84 6.01
C ILE A 29 -21.29 -12.74 6.32
N THR A 30 -20.77 -13.65 7.14
CA THR A 30 -19.35 -13.67 7.52
C THR A 30 -18.45 -13.90 6.31
N GLY A 31 -18.77 -14.87 5.44
CA GLY A 31 -18.00 -15.12 4.22
C GLY A 31 -17.98 -13.92 3.26
N ASN A 32 -19.12 -13.27 3.07
CA ASN A 32 -19.22 -12.08 2.21
C ASN A 32 -18.46 -10.87 2.77
N SER A 33 -18.35 -10.74 4.10
CA SER A 33 -17.63 -9.64 4.72
C SER A 33 -16.12 -9.69 4.45
N VAL A 34 -15.51 -10.88 4.47
CA VAL A 34 -14.08 -11.07 4.17
C VAL A 34 -13.81 -10.78 2.69
N ALA A 35 -14.64 -11.30 1.79
CA ALA A 35 -14.50 -11.05 0.35
C ALA A 35 -14.64 -9.55 0.02
N ARG A 36 -15.61 -8.85 0.64
CA ARG A 36 -15.77 -7.40 0.47
C ARG A 36 -14.56 -6.61 0.94
N LYS A 37 -14.00 -6.95 2.11
CA LYS A 37 -12.78 -6.30 2.62
C LYS A 37 -11.60 -6.48 1.66
N ARG A 38 -11.42 -7.68 1.10
CA ARG A 38 -10.38 -7.94 0.09
C ARG A 38 -10.56 -7.10 -1.17
N THR A 39 -11.78 -7.06 -1.73
CA THR A 39 -12.07 -6.27 -2.94
C THR A 39 -11.89 -4.78 -2.70
N PHE A 40 -12.37 -4.28 -1.56
CA PHE A 40 -12.17 -2.89 -1.16
C PHE A 40 -10.67 -2.57 -1.03
N PHE A 41 -9.93 -3.41 -0.29
CA PHE A 41 -8.51 -3.23 -0.08
C PHE A 41 -7.74 -3.20 -1.40
N LYS A 42 -8.00 -4.18 -2.28
CA LYS A 42 -7.40 -4.23 -3.61
C LYS A 42 -7.71 -2.98 -4.43
N GLY A 43 -8.97 -2.54 -4.44
CA GLY A 43 -9.39 -1.35 -5.19
C GLY A 43 -8.70 -0.08 -4.70
N THR A 44 -8.56 0.09 -3.39
CA THR A 44 -7.87 1.26 -2.84
C THR A 44 -6.36 1.22 -3.10
N LEU A 45 -5.75 0.03 -3.05
CA LEU A 45 -4.34 -0.13 -3.41
C LEU A 45 -4.08 0.15 -4.90
N ASP A 46 -4.94 -0.37 -5.79
CA ASP A 46 -4.89 -0.08 -7.22
C ASP A 46 -5.03 1.44 -7.44
N SER A 47 -5.92 2.10 -6.70
CA SER A 47 -6.07 3.56 -6.73
C SER A 47 -4.82 4.32 -6.26
N LEU A 48 -4.14 3.84 -5.20
CA LEU A 48 -2.89 4.43 -4.73
C LEU A 48 -1.79 4.31 -5.80
N VAL A 49 -1.62 3.12 -6.37
CA VAL A 49 -0.63 2.86 -7.42
C VAL A 49 -0.90 3.73 -8.66
N LEU A 50 -2.16 3.83 -9.08
CA LEU A 50 -2.56 4.71 -10.19
C LEU A 50 -2.32 6.18 -9.87
N SER A 51 -2.56 6.61 -8.64
CA SER A 51 -2.27 7.98 -8.19
C SER A 51 -0.77 8.28 -8.29
N VAL A 52 0.08 7.39 -7.77
CA VAL A 52 1.55 7.48 -7.87
C VAL A 52 2.01 7.47 -9.34
N GLU A 53 1.46 6.61 -10.18
CA GLU A 53 1.79 6.58 -11.61
C GLU A 53 1.38 7.89 -12.30
N SER A 54 0.21 8.42 -11.98
CA SER A 54 -0.26 9.71 -12.52
C SER A 54 0.62 10.87 -12.07
N SER A 55 1.14 10.81 -10.85
CA SER A 55 2.01 11.82 -10.28
C SER A 55 3.34 11.90 -11.04
N PHE A 56 3.94 10.76 -11.40
CA PHE A 56 5.14 10.74 -12.25
C PHE A 56 4.91 11.18 -13.69
N LYS A 57 3.68 11.07 -14.22
CA LYS A 57 3.32 11.57 -15.54
C LYS A 57 3.05 13.08 -15.54
N SER A 58 2.75 13.68 -14.39
CA SER A 58 2.56 15.12 -14.26
C SER A 58 3.88 15.83 -13.97
N GLN A 59 4.24 16.79 -14.84
CA GLN A 59 5.45 17.59 -14.66
C GLN A 59 5.44 18.38 -13.34
N ARG A 60 4.25 18.79 -12.87
CA ARG A 60 4.12 19.60 -11.65
C ARG A 60 4.38 18.76 -10.41
N SER A 61 3.71 17.61 -10.29
CA SER A 61 3.96 16.63 -9.23
C SER A 61 5.40 16.13 -9.24
N TRP A 62 5.98 15.84 -10.40
CA TRP A 62 7.38 15.42 -10.49
C TRP A 62 8.33 16.50 -10.00
N ASN A 63 8.15 17.76 -10.42
CA ASN A 63 8.98 18.87 -9.92
C ASN A 63 8.86 19.05 -8.41
N ARG A 64 7.65 18.92 -7.84
CA ARG A 64 7.44 18.95 -6.39
C ARG A 64 8.15 17.79 -5.70
N THR A 65 8.08 16.59 -6.28
CA THR A 65 8.78 15.40 -5.79
C THR A 65 10.28 15.64 -5.78
N VAL A 66 10.87 16.08 -6.89
CA VAL A 66 12.32 16.34 -7.01
C VAL A 66 12.81 17.40 -6.02
N THR A 67 12.07 18.49 -5.84
CA THR A 67 12.47 19.63 -4.98
C THR A 67 12.12 19.45 -3.50
N ALA A 68 11.37 18.40 -3.14
CA ALA A 68 10.90 18.18 -1.78
C ALA A 68 12.04 17.96 -0.79
N ALA A 69 11.91 18.52 0.42
CA ALA A 69 12.89 18.35 1.49
C ALA A 69 13.08 16.88 1.92
N LEU A 70 12.01 16.06 1.86
CA LEU A 70 12.08 14.63 2.19
C LEU A 70 12.94 13.82 1.20
N ASN A 71 13.22 14.37 0.02
CA ASN A 71 14.07 13.75 -1.01
C ASN A 71 15.49 14.32 -1.02
N LYS A 72 15.85 15.09 0.02
CA LYS A 72 17.19 15.62 0.26
C LYS A 72 17.81 14.86 1.43
N ASN A 73 18.21 13.62 1.17
CA ASN A 73 18.85 12.78 2.18
C ASN A 73 20.33 13.18 2.33
N SER A 74 20.90 12.95 3.52
CA SER A 74 22.32 13.20 3.79
C SER A 74 23.20 12.34 2.87
N GLY A 75 23.70 12.94 1.79
CA GLY A 75 24.49 12.26 0.76
C GLY A 75 23.72 11.82 -0.48
N ALA A 76 22.40 12.01 -0.53
CA ALA A 76 21.57 11.77 -1.71
C ALA A 76 20.50 12.85 -1.88
N ASP A 77 20.85 13.85 -2.66
CA ASP A 77 20.01 15.00 -3.01
C ASP A 77 19.49 14.81 -4.43
N LEU A 78 18.22 14.40 -4.55
CA LEU A 78 17.58 14.15 -5.84
C LEU A 78 17.54 15.42 -6.71
N GLU A 79 17.29 16.58 -6.09
CA GLU A 79 17.24 17.86 -6.81
C GLU A 79 18.58 18.20 -7.44
N LYS A 80 19.67 18.08 -6.68
CA LYS A 80 21.02 18.31 -7.22
C LYS A 80 21.41 17.26 -8.25
N CYS A 81 21.07 15.99 -8.01
CA CYS A 81 21.39 14.93 -8.96
C CYS A 81 20.74 15.16 -10.34
N MET A 82 19.50 15.65 -10.37
CA MET A 82 18.79 15.92 -11.61
C MET A 82 19.21 17.25 -12.26
N ASN A 83 19.46 18.30 -11.47
CA ASN A 83 19.55 19.67 -11.97
C ASN A 83 20.94 20.32 -11.92
N ASP A 84 21.89 19.80 -11.13
CA ASP A 84 23.25 20.34 -11.01
C ASP A 84 24.24 19.50 -11.84
N PRO A 85 24.76 20.01 -12.97
CA PRO A 85 25.68 19.26 -13.82
C PRO A 85 27.05 19.01 -13.18
N SER A 86 27.38 19.72 -12.09
CA SER A 86 28.62 19.53 -11.33
C SER A 86 28.46 18.54 -10.18
N PHE A 87 27.22 18.21 -9.81
CA PHE A 87 26.94 17.29 -8.73
C PHE A 87 27.13 15.84 -9.17
N VAL A 88 27.97 15.10 -8.45
CA VAL A 88 28.15 13.67 -8.67
C VAL A 88 27.02 12.94 -7.95
N CYS A 89 26.08 12.39 -8.71
CA CYS A 89 25.00 11.60 -8.16
C CYS A 89 25.54 10.39 -7.40
N PRO A 90 25.02 10.10 -6.20
CA PRO A 90 25.50 8.98 -5.42
C PRO A 90 24.96 7.66 -5.99
N MET A 91 25.78 6.61 -5.96
CA MET A 91 25.36 5.28 -6.43
C MET A 91 24.63 4.53 -5.32
N GLY A 92 23.45 3.99 -5.62
CA GLY A 92 22.66 3.20 -4.68
C GLY A 92 21.16 3.39 -4.88
N GLU A 93 20.37 2.69 -4.07
CA GLU A 93 18.93 2.91 -3.96
C GLU A 93 18.66 3.82 -2.76
N TYR A 94 17.87 4.87 -2.96
CA TYR A 94 17.53 5.87 -1.94
C TYR A 94 16.02 5.97 -1.77
N PRO A 95 15.51 6.19 -0.55
CA PRO A 95 14.08 6.35 -0.35
C PRO A 95 13.55 7.59 -1.07
N LEU A 96 12.32 7.49 -1.57
CA LEU A 96 11.61 8.55 -2.29
C LEU A 96 10.27 8.83 -1.60
N ALA A 97 10.00 10.10 -1.29
CA ALA A 97 8.68 10.61 -0.98
C ALA A 97 8.03 11.16 -2.26
N VAL A 98 6.82 10.71 -2.59
CA VAL A 98 6.09 11.09 -3.80
C VAL A 98 5.01 12.10 -3.45
N TYR A 99 4.94 13.18 -4.23
CA TYR A 99 3.99 14.27 -4.02
C TYR A 99 2.98 14.35 -5.16
N ASP A 100 1.74 14.77 -4.90
CA ASP A 100 0.77 15.11 -5.94
C ASP A 100 0.97 16.54 -6.51
N ASP A 101 0.08 16.96 -7.39
CA ASP A 101 0.12 18.28 -8.03
C ASP A 101 -0.20 19.43 -7.07
N GLU A 102 -0.89 19.14 -5.97
CA GLU A 102 -1.25 20.05 -4.89
C GLU A 102 -0.12 20.20 -3.86
N GLY A 103 0.78 19.21 -3.77
CA GLY A 103 1.89 19.14 -2.82
C GLY A 103 1.60 18.31 -1.58
N ASN A 104 0.57 17.48 -1.60
CA ASN A 104 0.35 16.48 -0.58
C ASN A 104 1.28 15.29 -0.82
N VAL A 105 1.71 14.66 0.26
CA VAL A 105 2.50 13.44 0.20
C VAL A 105 1.56 12.27 -0.10
N LEU A 106 1.75 11.62 -1.25
CA LEU A 106 1.05 10.39 -1.59
C LEU A 106 1.69 9.20 -0.89
N VAL A 107 3.03 9.16 -0.86
CA VAL A 107 3.82 8.08 -0.28
C VAL A 107 5.08 8.67 0.33
N ASP A 108 5.40 8.29 1.57
CA ASP A 108 6.64 8.69 2.24
C ASP A 108 7.50 7.48 2.58
N SER A 109 8.57 7.27 1.81
CA SER A 109 9.53 6.20 2.09
C SER A 109 10.76 6.69 2.85
N SER A 110 10.87 7.99 3.13
CA SER A 110 12.01 8.58 3.86
C SER A 110 12.08 8.09 5.31
N SER A 111 10.93 7.81 5.93
CA SER A 111 10.84 7.16 7.23
C SER A 111 10.40 5.70 7.11
N PRO A 112 11.14 4.74 7.69
CA PRO A 112 10.76 3.32 7.68
C PRO A 112 9.49 3.02 8.48
N SER A 113 9.07 3.92 9.37
CA SER A 113 7.86 3.74 10.20
C SER A 113 6.59 4.26 9.53
N ASN A 114 6.70 4.94 8.38
CA ASN A 114 5.55 5.47 7.66
C ASN A 114 4.89 4.38 6.81
N GLY A 115 3.57 4.35 6.85
CA GLY A 115 2.76 3.37 6.14
C GLY A 115 1.29 3.79 6.07
N PHE A 116 0.43 2.82 5.89
CA PHE A 116 -1.02 3.00 5.80
C PHE A 116 -1.77 1.99 6.67
N ASP A 117 -2.94 2.42 7.13
CA ASP A 117 -3.88 1.54 7.80
C ASP A 117 -4.84 0.82 6.84
N ILE A 118 -5.78 0.04 7.39
CA ILE A 118 -6.79 -0.69 6.59
C ILE A 118 -7.71 0.22 5.78
N ASP A 119 -7.87 1.47 6.22
CA ASP A 119 -8.65 2.51 5.54
C ASP A 119 -7.77 3.35 4.60
N PHE A 120 -6.51 2.95 4.39
CA PHE A 120 -5.49 3.66 3.61
C PHE A 120 -5.19 5.07 4.14
N LYS A 121 -5.38 5.30 5.44
CA LYS A 121 -4.95 6.54 6.09
C LYS A 121 -3.46 6.44 6.42
N PRO A 122 -2.66 7.50 6.18
CA PRO A 122 -1.27 7.54 6.58
C PRO A 122 -1.11 7.28 8.09
N CYS A 123 -0.10 6.49 8.45
CA CYS A 123 0.25 6.16 9.83
C CYS A 123 1.78 6.06 9.99
N THR A 124 2.26 6.14 11.23
CA THR A 124 3.71 6.26 11.56
C THR A 124 4.24 5.12 12.41
N THR A 125 3.48 4.02 12.53
CA THR A 125 3.80 2.86 13.39
C THR A 125 4.09 1.58 12.59
N PHE A 126 4.36 1.69 11.29
CA PHE A 126 4.71 0.55 10.45
C PHE A 126 5.96 -0.16 10.98
N GLY A 127 5.97 -1.49 10.94
CA GLY A 127 7.10 -2.32 11.38
C GLY A 127 7.37 -2.33 12.90
N THR A 128 6.57 -1.63 13.71
CA THR A 128 6.68 -1.70 15.18
C THR A 128 6.11 -3.02 15.72
N THR A 129 6.50 -3.40 16.94
CA THR A 129 6.01 -4.64 17.61
C THR A 129 4.49 -4.63 17.82
N ASN A 130 3.89 -3.44 17.92
CA ASN A 130 2.46 -3.22 17.97
C ASN A 130 2.07 -2.31 16.81
N PRO A 131 2.07 -2.83 15.55
CA PRO A 131 1.79 -2.00 14.39
C PRO A 131 0.36 -1.46 14.41
N GLY A 132 -0.51 -2.01 15.26
CA GLY A 132 -1.90 -1.64 15.38
C GLY A 132 -2.59 -1.87 14.04
N SER A 133 -3.12 -0.79 13.47
CA SER A 133 -3.71 -0.79 12.14
C SER A 133 -2.71 -0.50 11.01
N CYS A 134 -1.45 -0.14 11.30
CA CYS A 134 -0.44 0.30 10.33
C CYS A 134 0.39 -0.87 9.77
N PHE A 135 -0.21 -1.67 8.89
CA PHE A 135 0.40 -2.91 8.39
C PHE A 135 0.83 -2.85 6.93
N LEU A 136 0.49 -1.78 6.21
CA LEU A 136 0.80 -1.61 4.80
C LEU A 136 1.86 -0.53 4.63
N ARG A 137 2.82 -0.74 3.72
CA ARG A 137 3.71 0.31 3.24
C ARG A 137 3.90 0.16 1.74
N TYR A 138 3.85 1.26 1.01
CA TYR A 138 4.29 1.29 -0.37
C TYR A 138 5.67 1.94 -0.38
N GLU A 139 6.71 1.13 -0.58
CA GLU A 139 8.09 1.57 -0.57
C GLU A 139 8.47 2.06 -1.95
N MET A 140 8.86 3.33 -2.01
CA MET A 140 9.33 4.02 -3.20
C MET A 140 10.80 4.30 -3.03
N THR A 141 11.62 3.83 -3.97
CA THR A 141 13.05 4.13 -4.03
C THR A 141 13.41 4.73 -5.37
N TRP A 142 14.51 5.47 -5.41
CA TRP A 142 15.10 5.98 -6.63
C TRP A 142 16.58 5.61 -6.69
N GLN A 143 17.07 5.39 -7.91
CA GLN A 143 18.47 5.08 -8.18
C GLN A 143 18.89 5.76 -9.48
N PRO A 144 20.03 6.46 -9.51
CA PRO A 144 20.59 6.97 -10.75
C PRO A 144 21.17 5.84 -11.61
N GLU A 145 20.91 5.87 -12.91
CA GLU A 145 21.53 4.97 -13.88
C GLU A 145 22.93 5.47 -14.27
N CYS A 146 23.90 5.19 -13.42
CA CYS A 146 25.29 5.55 -13.62
C CYS A 146 26.04 4.48 -14.43
N PRO A 147 27.07 4.86 -15.22
CA PRO A 147 28.00 3.89 -15.80
C PRO A 147 28.75 3.14 -14.69
N ALA A 148 29.14 1.89 -14.96
CA ALA A 148 29.86 1.05 -13.99
C ALA A 148 31.20 1.64 -13.54
N THR A 149 31.80 2.51 -14.36
CA THR A 149 33.03 3.24 -14.08
C THR A 149 32.87 4.70 -14.50
N GLY A 150 33.38 5.63 -13.68
CA GLY A 150 33.36 7.06 -13.96
C GLY A 150 32.43 7.86 -13.04
N THR A 151 32.40 9.19 -13.24
CA THR A 151 31.52 10.10 -12.52
C THR A 151 30.11 10.09 -13.11
N CYS A 152 29.11 10.27 -12.25
CA CYS A 152 27.71 10.20 -12.62
C CYS A 152 27.06 11.59 -12.56
N TYR A 153 27.13 12.32 -13.67
CA TYR A 153 26.55 13.65 -13.81
C TYR A 153 25.21 13.59 -14.53
N SER A 154 24.15 14.13 -13.93
CA SER A 154 22.79 14.19 -14.48
C SER A 154 22.33 12.91 -15.22
N PRO A 155 22.39 11.73 -14.56
CA PRO A 155 21.93 10.48 -15.13
C PRO A 155 20.38 10.44 -15.17
N PRO A 156 19.78 9.60 -16.04
CA PRO A 156 18.41 9.18 -15.85
C PRO A 156 18.23 8.51 -14.48
N VAL A 157 17.06 8.67 -13.88
CA VAL A 157 16.73 8.08 -12.58
C VAL A 157 15.68 6.98 -12.76
N VAL A 158 15.93 5.82 -12.18
CA VAL A 158 14.95 4.74 -12.07
C VAL A 158 14.28 4.83 -10.72
N VAL A 159 12.96 4.96 -10.73
CA VAL A 159 12.12 4.90 -9.54
C VAL A 159 11.46 3.52 -9.45
N ARG A 160 11.55 2.88 -8.30
CA ARG A 160 10.96 1.57 -8.03
C ARG A 160 9.93 1.70 -6.92
N GLY A 161 8.77 1.09 -7.12
CA GLY A 161 7.71 0.98 -6.14
C GLY A 161 7.47 -0.48 -5.77
N LYS A 162 7.32 -0.77 -4.49
CA LYS A 162 7.05 -2.12 -3.98
C LYS A 162 6.07 -2.06 -2.82
N LEU A 163 5.13 -3.01 -2.79
CA LEU A 163 4.25 -3.20 -1.64
C LEU A 163 4.94 -4.05 -0.56
N VAL A 164 4.92 -3.57 0.68
CA VAL A 164 5.42 -4.29 1.86
C VAL A 164 4.32 -4.40 2.90
N LEU A 165 4.16 -5.60 3.45
CA LEU A 165 3.19 -5.92 4.49
C LEU A 165 3.92 -6.33 5.76
N THR A 166 3.44 -5.93 6.94
CA THR A 166 3.96 -6.49 8.19
C THR A 166 3.46 -7.93 8.38
N PRO A 167 4.32 -8.86 8.83
CA PRO A 167 3.93 -10.26 9.05
C PRO A 167 2.90 -10.44 10.18
N THR A 168 2.79 -9.46 11.07
CA THR A 168 1.85 -9.42 12.20
C THR A 168 0.54 -8.68 11.87
N GLY A 169 0.45 -8.06 10.70
CA GLY A 169 -0.69 -7.28 10.25
C GLY A 169 -1.84 -8.15 9.77
N VAL A 170 -2.82 -8.34 10.65
CA VAL A 170 -4.11 -9.01 10.42
C VAL A 170 -4.04 -10.53 10.34
N ALA A 171 -4.28 -11.19 11.47
CA ALA A 171 -4.72 -12.58 11.52
C ALA A 171 -6.02 -12.73 10.69
N GLY A 172 -5.86 -13.06 9.40
CA GLY A 172 -6.95 -13.15 8.45
C GLY A 172 -6.85 -12.16 7.27
N ALA A 173 -6.11 -12.59 6.25
CA ALA A 173 -6.72 -12.79 4.94
C ALA A 173 -6.91 -11.57 4.02
N VAL A 174 -5.85 -10.83 3.72
CA VAL A 174 -5.63 -10.44 2.31
C VAL A 174 -4.33 -11.10 1.87
N ASP A 175 -4.45 -12.29 1.28
CA ASP A 175 -3.37 -12.93 0.56
C ASP A 175 -3.13 -12.10 -0.71
N LEU A 176 -2.30 -11.08 -0.56
CA LEU A 176 -1.90 -10.21 -1.65
C LEU A 176 -0.59 -10.74 -2.17
N ASN A 177 -0.61 -11.11 -3.45
CA ASN A 177 0.63 -11.22 -4.18
C ASN A 177 1.22 -9.81 -4.34
N THR A 178 2.17 -9.46 -3.46
CA THR A 178 2.87 -8.16 -3.44
C THR A 178 3.59 -7.87 -4.75
N ASP A 179 3.98 -8.90 -5.49
CA ASP A 179 4.73 -8.78 -6.75
C ASP A 179 3.88 -8.13 -7.85
N ASN A 180 2.55 -8.27 -7.78
CA ASN A 180 1.62 -7.59 -8.70
C ASN A 180 1.64 -6.06 -8.55
N TYR A 181 2.20 -5.56 -7.46
CA TYR A 181 2.28 -4.15 -7.12
C TYR A 181 3.68 -3.58 -7.26
N GLU A 182 4.64 -4.37 -7.77
CA GLU A 182 5.94 -3.84 -8.14
C GLU A 182 5.83 -3.00 -9.42
N ARG A 183 6.42 -1.80 -9.40
CA ARG A 183 6.43 -0.86 -10.52
C ARG A 183 7.82 -0.27 -10.68
N ASN A 184 8.24 -0.11 -11.93
CA ASN A 184 9.49 0.55 -12.27
C ASN A 184 9.20 1.68 -13.26
N PHE A 185 9.65 2.88 -12.93
CA PHE A 185 9.55 4.06 -13.78
C PHE A 185 10.95 4.53 -14.11
N ARG A 186 11.21 4.83 -15.38
CA ARG A 186 12.47 5.44 -15.82
C ARG A 186 12.19 6.88 -16.18
N LEU A 187 12.77 7.80 -15.40
CA LEU A 187 12.54 9.24 -15.48
C LEU A 187 13.82 9.95 -15.92
N ARG A 188 13.65 11.09 -16.58
CA ARG A 188 14.74 11.91 -17.12
C ARG A 188 14.53 13.36 -16.72
#